data_AF-A0A7X7DRG7-F1
#
_entry.id   AF-A0A7X7DRG7-F1
#
_cell.length_a   1.000
_cell.length_b   1.000
_cell.length_c   1.000
_cell.angle_alpha   90.00
_cell.angle_beta   90.00
_cell.angle_gamma   90.00
#
_symmetry.space_group_name_H-M   'P 1'
#
loop_
_entity.id
_entity.type
_entity.pdbx_description
1 polymer ?
#
loop_
_entity_poly.entity_id
_entity_poly.type
_entity_poly.pdbx_seq_one_letter_code
_entity_poly.pdbx_strand_id
1 'polypeptide(L)'
;IRILNDVVLNQALVRFIPPRGGDADAFTRRVTAAVQEEGTCWAGGSVWKGMAAMRISVSNWSTTEEDIRRSAAAIRSVLAEVSQLAESE
;
A
#
# COMPACT_ATOMS: atom_id res chain seq x y z
N ILE A 1 -6.24 -1.43 -6.84
CA ILE A 1 -6.17 -1.00 -5.42
C ILE A 1 -7.57 -1.10 -4.82
N ARG A 2 -7.71 -1.60 -3.59
CA ARG A 2 -8.99 -1.63 -2.86
C ARG A 2 -8.78 -1.11 -1.44
N ILE A 3 -9.69 -0.25 -0.97
CA ILE A 3 -9.76 0.15 0.44
C ILE A 3 -10.68 -0.83 1.17
N LEU A 4 -10.24 -1.37 2.31
CA LEU A 4 -10.92 -2.45 3.03
C LEU A 4 -11.84 -1.97 4.17
N ASN A 5 -11.77 -0.70 4.53
CA ASN A 5 -12.54 -0.09 5.61
C ASN A 5 -13.12 1.25 5.18
N ASP A 6 -14.19 1.66 5.85
CA ASP A 6 -14.62 3.04 5.82
C ASP A 6 -13.58 3.89 6.56
N VAL A 7 -13.12 4.96 5.93
CA VAL A 7 -12.10 5.85 6.49
C VAL A 7 -12.82 6.95 7.27
N VAL A 8 -13.10 6.68 8.54
CA VAL A 8 -13.82 7.59 9.45
C VAL A 8 -12.91 8.38 10.39
N LEU A 9 -11.60 8.16 10.31
CA LEU A 9 -10.60 8.87 11.10
C LEU A 9 -9.28 8.94 10.28
N ASN A 10 -8.17 8.51 10.87
CA ASN A 10 -6.83 8.70 10.34
C ASN A 10 -6.23 7.46 9.67
N GLN A 11 -7.00 6.38 9.51
CA GLN A 11 -6.47 5.08 9.09
C GLN A 11 -7.17 4.54 7.82
N ALA A 12 -6.36 4.17 6.84
CA ALA A 12 -6.77 3.45 5.65
C ALA A 12 -6.08 2.08 5.56
N LEU A 13 -6.88 1.04 5.31
CA LEU A 13 -6.41 -0.32 5.04
C LEU A 13 -6.50 -0.57 3.54
N VAL A 14 -5.35 -0.76 2.91
CA VAL A 14 -5.21 -0.86 1.46
C VAL A 14 -4.85 -2.29 1.09
N ARG A 15 -5.57 -2.87 0.13
CA ARG A 15 -5.25 -4.15 -0.49
C ARG A 15 -4.88 -3.94 -1.95
N PHE A 16 -3.82 -4.62 -2.38
CA PHE A 16 -3.39 -4.62 -3.78
C PHE A 16 -3.89 -5.90 -4.45
N ILE A 17 -4.44 -5.76 -5.66
CA ILE A 17 -4.96 -6.88 -6.44
C ILE A 17 -3.96 -7.13 -7.56
N PRO A 18 -3.40 -8.35 -7.68
CA PRO A 18 -2.49 -8.69 -8.77
C PRO A 18 -3.21 -8.56 -10.12
N PRO A 19 -2.57 -8.01 -11.16
CA PRO A 19 -3.21 -7.76 -12.46
C PRO A 19 -3.66 -9.04 -13.19
N ARG A 20 -2.95 -10.18 -13.02
CA ARG A 20 -3.30 -11.48 -13.62
C ARG A 20 -4.01 -12.45 -12.67
N GLY A 21 -4.50 -11.96 -11.53
CA GLY A 21 -4.96 -12.82 -10.44
C GLY A 21 -3.78 -13.49 -9.71
N GLY A 22 -4.09 -14.41 -8.80
CA GLY A 22 -3.10 -15.05 -7.92
C GLY A 22 -3.24 -14.64 -6.47
N ASP A 23 -2.22 -14.92 -5.66
CA ASP A 23 -2.24 -14.67 -4.22
C ASP A 23 -2.14 -13.17 -3.90
N ALA A 24 -3.29 -12.55 -3.68
CA ALA A 24 -3.40 -11.15 -3.30
C ALA A 24 -2.83 -10.84 -1.91
N ASP A 25 -2.69 -11.83 -1.02
CA ASP A 25 -2.03 -11.63 0.27
C ASP A 25 -0.52 -11.52 0.10
N ALA A 26 0.08 -12.46 -0.64
CA ALA A 26 1.50 -12.40 -0.97
C ALA A 26 1.84 -11.13 -1.76
N PHE A 27 1.00 -10.76 -2.72
CA PHE A 27 1.18 -9.54 -3.49
C PHE A 27 1.08 -8.28 -2.63
N THR A 28 0.10 -8.20 -1.73
CA THR A 28 -0.03 -7.07 -0.80
C THR A 28 1.20 -6.95 0.11
N ARG A 29 1.72 -8.06 0.62
CA ARG A 29 2.97 -8.07 1.42
C ARG A 29 4.17 -7.60 0.60
N ARG A 30 4.30 -8.07 -0.65
CA ARG A 30 5.39 -7.68 -1.57
C ARG A 30 5.37 -6.18 -1.87
N VAL A 31 4.21 -5.64 -2.25
CA VAL A 31 4.07 -4.18 -2.50
C VAL A 31 4.37 -3.39 -1.22
N THR A 32 3.89 -3.83 -0.06
CA THR A 32 4.16 -3.14 1.22
C THR A 32 5.66 -3.12 1.53
N ALA A 33 6.36 -4.23 1.35
CA ALA A 33 7.81 -4.31 1.56
C ALA A 33 8.56 -3.39 0.58
N ALA A 34 8.18 -3.39 -0.70
CA ALA A 34 8.80 -2.52 -1.70
C ALA A 34 8.57 -1.02 -1.42
N VAL A 35 7.40 -0.63 -0.89
CA VAL A 35 7.14 0.75 -0.45
C VAL A 35 8.06 1.14 0.71
N GLN A 36 8.28 0.23 1.66
CA GLN A 36 9.20 0.46 2.77
C GLN A 36 10.66 0.58 2.30
N GLU A 37 11.06 -0.19 1.29
CA GLU A 37 12.39 -0.14 0.69
C GLU A 37 12.62 1.14 -0.13
N GLU A 38 11.61 1.58 -0.89
CA GLU A 38 11.69 2.82 -1.69
C GLU A 38 11.86 4.07 -0.83
N GLY A 39 11.22 4.11 0.35
CA GLY A 39 11.58 5.04 1.42
C GLY A 39 10.98 6.45 1.34
N THR A 40 10.17 6.80 0.33
CA THR A 40 9.44 8.09 0.30
C THR A 40 8.42 8.18 1.43
N CYS A 41 7.78 7.08 1.78
CA CYS A 41 6.90 6.99 2.94
C CYS A 41 7.04 5.62 3.62
N TRP A 42 6.57 5.53 4.87
CA TRP A 42 6.51 4.26 5.58
C TRP A 42 5.05 3.89 5.89
N ALA A 43 4.63 2.73 5.41
CA ALA A 43 3.34 2.13 5.73
C ALA A 43 3.55 0.69 6.21
N GLY A 44 2.88 0.31 7.30
CA GLY A 44 3.05 -1.00 7.92
C GLY A 44 2.16 -2.06 7.27
N GLY A 45 2.58 -3.33 7.34
CA GLY A 45 1.69 -4.46 7.05
C GLY A 45 0.68 -4.71 8.17
N SER A 46 -0.47 -5.29 7.83
CA SER A 46 -1.53 -5.70 8.76
C SER A 46 -2.32 -6.88 8.21
N VAL A 47 -3.13 -7.52 9.07
CA VAL A 47 -4.10 -8.55 8.68
C VAL A 47 -5.48 -8.06 9.08
N TRP A 48 -6.38 -7.94 8.11
CA TRP A 48 -7.75 -7.47 8.29
C TRP A 48 -8.75 -8.54 7.86
N LYS A 49 -9.53 -9.07 8.81
CA LYS A 49 -10.49 -10.16 8.57
C LYS A 49 -9.88 -11.34 7.78
N GLY A 50 -8.64 -11.71 8.15
CA GLY A 50 -7.89 -12.78 7.50
C GLY A 50 -7.20 -12.42 6.19
N MET A 51 -7.30 -11.17 5.71
CA MET A 51 -6.65 -10.70 4.48
C MET A 51 -5.43 -9.84 4.80
N ALA A 52 -4.32 -10.01 4.09
CA ALA A 52 -3.20 -9.08 4.19
C ALA A 52 -3.61 -7.67 3.69
N ALA A 53 -3.18 -6.65 4.41
CA ALA A 53 -3.44 -5.25 4.10
C ALA A 53 -2.20 -4.40 4.39
N MET A 54 -1.99 -3.35 3.62
CA MET A 54 -1.11 -2.24 4.00
C MET A 54 -1.93 -1.25 4.85
N ARG A 55 -1.40 -0.86 6.00
CA ARG A 55 -2.04 0.10 6.93
C ARG A 55 -1.33 1.43 6.84
N ILE A 56 -2.06 2.44 6.40
CA ILE A 56 -1.63 3.84 6.41
C ILE A 56 -2.35 4.54 7.57
N SER A 57 -1.59 5.15 8.47
CA SER A 57 -2.12 5.93 9.60
C SER A 57 -1.48 7.32 9.60
N VAL A 58 -2.29 8.38 9.50
CA VAL A 58 -1.81 9.77 9.42
C VAL A 58 -2.23 10.54 10.67
N SER A 59 -1.34 10.66 11.65
CA SER A 59 -1.62 11.37 12.91
C SER A 59 -0.62 12.47 13.24
N ASN A 60 0.46 12.61 12.46
CA ASN A 60 1.46 13.62 12.73
C ASN A 60 0.93 15.01 12.33
N TRP A 61 0.93 15.94 13.27
CA TRP A 61 0.43 17.30 13.09
C TRP A 61 1.18 18.07 11.99
N SER A 62 2.44 17.72 11.73
CA SER A 62 3.25 18.38 10.70
C SER A 62 3.07 17.78 9.30
N THR A 63 2.27 16.72 9.13
CA THR A 63 2.01 16.13 7.82
C THR A 63 1.11 17.04 7.00
N THR A 64 1.59 17.45 5.83
CA THR A 64 0.88 18.33 4.90
C THR A 64 0.17 17.54 3.81
N GLU A 65 -0.72 18.19 3.07
CA GLU A 65 -1.35 17.59 1.89
C GLU A 65 -0.33 17.19 0.82
N GLU A 66 0.77 17.94 0.69
CA GLU A 66 1.83 17.63 -0.26
C GLU A 66 2.58 16.34 0.12
N ASP A 67 2.82 16.12 1.41
CA ASP A 67 3.41 14.86 1.89
C ASP A 67 2.51 13.67 1.54
N ILE A 68 1.19 13.84 1.62
CA ILE A 68 0.21 12.82 1.22
C ILE A 68 0.24 12.58 -0.29
N ARG A 69 0.28 13.64 -1.11
CA ARG A 69 0.38 13.50 -2.58
C ARG A 69 1.66 12.77 -2.99
N ARG A 70 2.80 13.15 -2.42
CA ARG A 70 4.11 12.50 -2.65
C ARG A 70 4.08 11.02 -2.24
N SER A 71 3.56 10.73 -1.05
CA SER A 71 3.42 9.35 -0.56
C SER A 71 2.52 8.50 -1.45
N ALA A 72 1.37 9.04 -1.89
CA ALA A 72 0.46 8.34 -2.79
C ALA A 72 1.08 8.11 -4.17
N ALA A 73 1.86 9.06 -4.69
CA ALA A 73 2.58 8.90 -5.94
C ALA A 73 3.65 7.80 -5.86
N ALA A 74 4.43 7.77 -4.77
CA ALA A 74 5.44 6.72 -4.53
C ALA A 74 4.81 5.33 -4.45
N ILE A 75 3.72 5.17 -3.67
CA ILE A 75 2.97 3.91 -3.59
C ILE A 75 2.48 3.46 -4.96
N ARG A 76 2.03 4.39 -5.82
CA ARG A 76 1.59 4.07 -7.18
C ARG A 76 2.75 3.67 -8.09
N SER A 77 3.91 4.31 -7.98
CA SER A 77 5.11 3.94 -8.75
C SER A 77 5.55 2.52 -8.38
N VAL A 78 5.75 2.28 -7.09
CA VAL A 78 6.16 0.97 -6.56
C VAL A 78 5.15 -0.11 -6.97
N LEU A 79 3.85 0.15 -6.88
CA LEU A 79 2.85 -0.80 -7.33
C LEU A 79 3.00 -1.12 -8.83
N ALA A 80 3.27 -0.14 -9.68
CA ALA A 80 3.47 -0.35 -11.11
C ALA A 80 4.72 -1.20 -11.38
N GLU A 81 5.84 -0.90 -10.71
CA GLU A 81 7.10 -1.65 -10.82
C GLU A 81 6.93 -3.10 -10.36
N VAL A 82 6.34 -3.32 -9.19
CA VAL A 82 6.07 -4.67 -8.66
C VAL A 82 5.11 -5.43 -9.56
N SER A 83 4.13 -4.75 -10.18
CA SER A 83 3.21 -5.37 -11.13
C SER A 83 3.93 -5.82 -12.40
N GLN A 84 4.84 -5.01 -12.94
CA GLN A 84 5.64 -5.35 -14.13
C GLN A 84 6.59 -6.52 -13.86
N LEU A 85 7.24 -6.55 -12.69
CA LEU A 85 8.09 -7.68 -12.30
C LEU A 85 7.30 -8.98 -12.20
N ALA A 86 6.11 -8.93 -11.58
CA ALA A 86 5.21 -10.08 -11.48
C ALA A 86 4.64 -10.53 -12.85
N GLU A 87 4.73 -9.71 -13.90
CA GLU A 87 4.34 -10.09 -15.27
C GLU A 87 5.48 -10.79 -16.04
N SER A 88 6.72 -10.61 -15.59
CA SER A 88 7.92 -11.18 -16.18
C SER A 88 8.34 -12.54 -15.59
N GLU A 89 7.78 -12.91 -14.43
CA GLU A 89 7.87 -14.23 -13.79
C GLU A 89 6.81 -15.21 -14.35
#